data_AF-A0A2E6SIZ4-F1
#
_entry.id   AF-A0A2E6SIZ4-F1
#
_cell.length_a   1.000
_cell.length_b   1.000
_cell.length_c   1.000
_cell.angle_alpha   90.00
_cell.angle_beta   90.00
_cell.angle_gamma   90.00
#
_symmetry.space_group_name_H-M   'P 1'
#
loop_
_entity.id
_entity.type
_entity.pdbx_description
1 polymer ?
#
loop_
_entity_poly.entity_id
_entity_poly.type
_entity_poly.pdbx_seq_one_letter_code
_entity_poly.pdbx_strand_id
1 'polypeptide(L)'
;MKELKISKSDSNYIILKYVSDKLVDNNLEFWLEGGTALSAYRDETIFDWEHDIDLAIWYEDLKKLLNSIDQFISDGCKVKIQKGFPFIDNVIQLFIPEEITGINPHINQVDFYIYRKCGDFGYMRWLNAPTGYFSQSIRVVYFWLKSNLLISDISKRYLIINYIIPKKMRYFIFKTFFYFYYR
;
A
#
# COMPACT_ATOMS: atom_id res chain seq x y z
N MET A 1 -13.36 7.96 -21.50
CA MET A 1 -13.39 7.96 -20.03
C MET A 1 -14.46 8.97 -19.62
N LYS A 2 -15.50 8.56 -18.87
CA LYS A 2 -16.53 9.51 -18.40
C LYS A 2 -15.93 10.37 -17.29
N GLU A 3 -16.27 11.66 -17.25
CA GLU A 3 -15.85 12.56 -16.18
C GLU A 3 -16.65 12.26 -14.90
N LEU A 4 -15.96 12.23 -13.75
CA LEU A 4 -16.59 12.06 -12.44
C LEU A 4 -17.37 13.33 -12.07
N LYS A 5 -18.56 13.18 -11.50
CA LYS A 5 -19.41 14.27 -10.98
C LYS A 5 -19.00 14.68 -9.57
N ILE A 6 -17.72 14.94 -9.35
CA ILE A 6 -17.21 15.42 -8.07
C ILE A 6 -17.17 16.95 -8.12
N SER A 7 -17.72 17.62 -7.10
CA SER A 7 -17.61 19.08 -6.99
C SER A 7 -16.14 19.47 -6.90
N LYS A 8 -15.73 20.55 -7.58
CA LYS A 8 -14.34 21.07 -7.51
C LYS A 8 -13.93 21.50 -6.10
N SER A 9 -14.89 21.72 -5.21
CA SER A 9 -14.68 22.06 -3.80
C SER A 9 -14.67 20.85 -2.86
N ASP A 10 -14.92 19.65 -3.38
CA ASP A 10 -14.92 18.42 -2.62
C ASP A 10 -13.47 18.01 -2.29
N SER A 11 -13.21 17.63 -1.04
CA SER A 11 -11.91 17.11 -0.61
C SER A 11 -11.44 15.94 -1.47
N ASN A 12 -12.37 15.09 -1.93
CA ASN A 12 -12.06 13.94 -2.76
C ASN A 12 -11.52 14.36 -4.14
N TYR A 13 -12.11 15.41 -4.74
CA TYR A 13 -11.60 15.97 -5.99
C TYR A 13 -10.24 16.62 -5.81
N ILE A 14 -10.08 17.41 -4.74
CA ILE A 14 -8.82 18.09 -4.43
C ILE A 14 -7.69 17.07 -4.26
N ILE A 15 -7.94 15.99 -3.52
CA ILE A 15 -6.97 14.91 -3.30
C ILE A 15 -6.65 14.18 -4.59
N LEU A 16 -7.66 13.71 -5.33
CA LEU A 16 -7.44 12.99 -6.59
C LEU A 16 -6.67 13.87 -7.57
N LYS A 17 -7.03 15.14 -7.69
CA LYS A 17 -6.33 16.08 -8.57
C LYS A 17 -4.88 16.29 -8.13
N TYR A 18 -4.66 16.60 -6.87
CA TYR A 18 -3.32 16.80 -6.30
C TYR A 18 -2.40 15.60 -6.53
N VAL A 19 -2.90 14.39 -6.25
CA VAL A 19 -2.13 13.16 -6.43
C VAL A 19 -1.92 12.89 -7.91
N SER A 20 -2.98 12.88 -8.72
CA SER A 20 -2.89 12.57 -10.16
C SER A 20 -1.95 13.50 -10.91
N ASP A 21 -1.99 14.82 -10.66
CA ASP A 21 -1.09 15.79 -11.29
C ASP A 21 0.39 15.39 -11.05
N LYS A 22 0.78 15.03 -9.82
CA LYS A 22 2.15 14.60 -9.50
C LYS A 22 2.54 13.25 -10.09
N LEU A 23 1.60 12.31 -10.19
CA LEU A 23 1.89 11.01 -10.83
C LEU A 23 2.11 11.21 -12.34
N VAL A 24 1.28 12.03 -12.98
CA VAL A 24 1.38 12.36 -14.40
C VAL A 24 2.68 13.11 -14.70
N ASP A 25 3.07 14.07 -13.86
CA ASP A 25 4.35 14.79 -14.00
C ASP A 25 5.57 13.85 -13.95
N ASN A 26 5.47 12.75 -13.22
CA ASN A 26 6.49 11.71 -13.15
C ASN A 26 6.33 10.60 -14.21
N ASN A 27 5.43 10.78 -15.19
CA ASN A 27 5.09 9.80 -16.23
C ASN A 27 4.72 8.42 -15.65
N LEU A 28 4.02 8.43 -14.51
CA LEU A 28 3.50 7.23 -13.86
C LEU A 28 2.07 6.97 -14.33
N GLU A 29 1.87 5.82 -14.96
CA GLU A 29 0.53 5.30 -15.26
C GLU A 29 -0.08 4.71 -13.98
N PHE A 30 -1.36 5.00 -13.75
CA PHE A 30 -2.12 4.49 -12.61
C PHE A 30 -3.60 4.33 -12.98
N TRP A 31 -4.34 3.56 -12.21
CA TRP A 31 -5.79 3.41 -12.34
C TRP A 31 -6.48 3.43 -10.96
N LEU A 32 -7.78 3.69 -10.95
CA LEU A 32 -8.60 3.54 -9.74
C LEU A 32 -8.74 2.07 -9.41
N GLU A 33 -8.64 1.71 -8.13
CA GLU A 33 -8.66 0.33 -7.66
C GLU A 33 -9.83 0.09 -6.69
N GLY A 34 -10.19 -1.17 -6.45
CA GLY A 34 -11.04 -1.54 -5.32
C GLY A 34 -12.38 -0.80 -5.20
N GLY A 35 -12.64 -0.26 -4.00
CA GLY A 35 -13.88 0.44 -3.68
C GLY A 35 -14.04 1.74 -4.47
N THR A 36 -12.95 2.50 -4.58
CA THR A 36 -12.88 3.75 -5.33
C THR A 36 -13.19 3.55 -6.83
N ALA A 37 -12.70 2.47 -7.45
CA ALA A 37 -13.04 2.17 -8.85
C ALA A 37 -14.53 1.85 -9.02
N LEU A 38 -15.10 1.09 -8.08
CA LEU A 38 -16.50 0.69 -8.10
C LEU A 38 -17.43 1.89 -7.92
N SER A 39 -17.13 2.77 -6.97
CA SER A 39 -17.91 4.00 -6.72
C SER A 39 -17.86 4.94 -7.92
N ALA A 40 -16.66 5.17 -8.45
CA ALA A 40 -16.43 5.93 -9.67
C ALA A 40 -17.23 5.40 -10.88
N TYR A 41 -17.26 4.08 -11.08
CA TYR A 41 -17.98 3.47 -12.19
C TYR A 41 -19.51 3.50 -12.00
N ARG A 42 -19.98 3.17 -10.79
CA ARG A 42 -21.40 2.99 -10.50
C ARG A 42 -22.15 4.31 -10.36
N ASP A 43 -21.57 5.23 -9.60
CA ASP A 43 -22.24 6.43 -9.12
C ASP A 43 -21.55 7.73 -9.58
N GLU A 44 -20.48 7.63 -10.38
CA GLU A 44 -19.70 8.76 -10.91
C GLU A 44 -19.13 9.67 -9.79
N THR A 45 -18.93 9.12 -8.58
CA THR A 45 -18.41 9.80 -7.38
C THR A 45 -17.60 8.83 -6.52
N ILE A 46 -16.85 9.34 -5.55
CA ILE A 46 -16.34 8.56 -4.41
C ILE A 46 -17.41 8.55 -3.33
N PHE A 47 -17.59 7.44 -2.61
CA PHE A 47 -18.59 7.37 -1.55
C PHE A 47 -18.21 8.17 -0.31
N ASP A 48 -19.21 8.83 0.28
CA ASP A 48 -19.10 9.58 1.53
C ASP A 48 -18.80 8.70 2.76
N TRP A 49 -18.66 7.38 2.61
CA TRP A 49 -18.27 6.46 3.70
C TRP A 49 -16.94 5.74 3.41
N GLU A 50 -16.27 6.05 2.29
CA GLU A 50 -14.91 5.57 2.05
C GLU A 50 -13.93 6.25 3.01
N HIS A 51 -12.89 5.52 3.43
CA HIS A 51 -11.89 6.02 4.38
C HIS A 51 -10.58 6.44 3.69
N ASP A 52 -10.40 5.97 2.46
CA ASP A 52 -9.23 6.12 1.62
C ASP A 52 -9.63 6.15 0.15
N ILE A 53 -8.70 6.62 -0.69
CA ILE A 53 -8.78 6.53 -2.14
C ILE A 53 -7.79 5.45 -2.60
N ASP A 54 -8.30 4.46 -3.32
CA ASP A 54 -7.52 3.34 -3.80
C ASP A 54 -7.01 3.60 -5.24
N LEU A 55 -5.69 3.66 -5.40
CA LEU A 55 -5.01 3.73 -6.69
C LEU A 55 -4.13 2.50 -6.89
N ALA A 56 -3.93 2.11 -8.13
CA ALA A 56 -3.04 1.00 -8.47
C ALA A 56 -2.03 1.37 -9.55
N ILE A 57 -0.86 0.74 -9.48
CA ILE A 57 0.27 0.92 -10.38
C ILE A 57 0.90 -0.42 -10.77
N TRP A 58 1.69 -0.42 -11.83
CA TRP A 58 2.56 -1.53 -12.18
C TRP A 58 3.87 -1.51 -11.38
N TYR A 59 4.35 -2.67 -10.95
CA TYR A 59 5.60 -2.84 -10.21
C TYR A 59 6.81 -2.34 -11.02
N GLU A 60 6.77 -2.47 -12.34
CA GLU A 60 7.79 -1.97 -13.24
C GLU A 60 7.97 -0.45 -13.13
N ASP A 61 6.90 0.27 -12.77
CA ASP A 61 6.89 1.71 -12.58
C ASP A 61 7.09 2.13 -11.11
N LEU A 62 7.40 1.19 -10.21
CA LEU A 62 7.62 1.48 -8.79
C LEU A 62 8.65 2.60 -8.56
N LYS A 63 9.70 2.66 -9.39
CA LYS A 63 10.71 3.74 -9.29
C LYS A 63 10.09 5.13 -9.55
N LYS A 64 9.14 5.24 -10.47
CA LYS A 64 8.44 6.51 -10.75
C LYS A 64 7.52 6.90 -9.60
N LEU A 65 6.85 5.92 -8.98
CA LEU A 65 6.10 6.16 -7.75
C LEU A 65 7.01 6.65 -6.62
N LEU A 66 8.20 6.05 -6.44
CA LEU A 66 9.16 6.51 -5.43
C LEU A 66 9.59 7.97 -5.67
N ASN A 67 9.81 8.39 -6.92
CA ASN A 67 10.09 9.79 -7.23
C ASN A 67 8.91 10.70 -6.86
N SER A 68 7.67 10.25 -7.11
CA SER A 68 6.46 11.00 -6.73
C SER A 68 6.33 11.09 -5.21
N ILE A 69 6.69 10.02 -4.49
CA ILE A 69 6.74 9.97 -3.02
C ILE A 69 7.69 11.02 -2.46
N ASP A 70 8.87 11.20 -3.04
CA ASP A 70 9.80 12.24 -2.59
C ASP A 70 9.18 13.64 -2.71
N GLN A 71 8.40 13.90 -3.76
CA GLN A 71 7.66 15.15 -3.92
C GLN A 71 6.55 15.29 -2.88
N PHE A 72 5.78 14.22 -2.62
CA PHE A 72 4.74 14.25 -1.60
C PHE A 72 5.31 14.52 -0.21
N ILE A 73 6.45 13.91 0.13
CA ILE A 73 7.15 14.15 1.41
C ILE A 73 7.60 15.61 1.51
N SER A 74 8.12 16.19 0.41
CA SER A 74 8.50 17.61 0.35
C SER A 74 7.31 18.55 0.63
N ASP A 75 6.11 18.14 0.23
CA ASP A 75 4.87 18.89 0.45
C ASP A 75 4.24 18.62 1.84
N GLY A 76 4.93 17.88 2.72
CA GLY A 76 4.49 17.61 4.08
C GLY A 76 3.61 16.37 4.24
N CYS A 77 3.40 15.59 3.19
CA CYS A 77 2.67 14.33 3.30
C CYS A 77 3.45 13.28 4.11
N LYS A 78 2.73 12.37 4.78
CA LYS A 78 3.32 11.24 5.50
C LYS A 78 3.14 9.97 4.71
N VAL A 79 4.17 9.13 4.67
CA VAL A 79 4.15 7.88 3.91
C VAL A 79 4.31 6.70 4.87
N LYS A 80 3.45 5.70 4.71
CA LYS A 80 3.49 4.45 5.46
C LYS A 80 3.51 3.27 4.50
N ILE A 81 4.55 2.46 4.59
CA ILE A 81 4.64 1.19 3.88
C ILE A 81 4.03 0.12 4.79
N GLN A 82 2.98 -0.55 4.31
CA GLN A 82 1.94 -1.08 5.20
C GLN A 82 2.42 -1.90 6.40
N LYS A 83 3.25 -2.94 6.33
CA LYS A 83 3.59 -3.79 7.50
C LYS A 83 5.01 -3.55 8.01
N GLY A 84 5.61 -2.41 7.66
CA GLY A 84 6.97 -2.04 8.07
C GLY A 84 8.07 -2.82 7.35
N PHE A 85 7.77 -3.45 6.20
CA PHE A 85 8.74 -4.27 5.48
C PHE A 85 8.87 -3.87 4.00
N PRO A 86 10.07 -3.44 3.55
CA PRO A 86 10.28 -2.94 2.19
C PRO A 86 10.17 -4.00 1.07
N PHE A 87 9.97 -5.28 1.39
CA PHE A 87 9.86 -6.37 0.39
C PHE A 87 8.48 -7.03 0.33
N ILE A 88 7.63 -6.72 1.31
CA ILE A 88 6.42 -7.50 1.60
C ILE A 88 5.16 -6.78 1.14
N ASP A 89 5.19 -5.45 1.13
CA ASP A 89 3.98 -4.69 0.93
C ASP A 89 3.75 -4.39 -0.55
N ASN A 90 2.52 -4.62 -0.98
CA ASN A 90 2.00 -4.13 -2.26
C ASN A 90 1.18 -2.87 -2.05
N VAL A 91 1.23 -2.27 -0.85
CA VAL A 91 0.47 -1.07 -0.54
C VAL A 91 1.41 -0.06 0.09
N ILE A 92 1.49 1.10 -0.54
CA ILE A 92 2.10 2.30 0.03
C ILE A 92 0.96 3.26 0.35
N GLN A 93 0.83 3.65 1.61
CA GLN A 93 -0.22 4.54 2.07
C GLN A 93 0.35 5.95 2.17
N LEU A 94 -0.32 6.91 1.54
CA LEU A 94 0.01 8.32 1.56
C LEU A 94 -1.05 9.07 2.37
N PHE A 95 -0.61 9.76 3.43
CA PHE A 95 -1.46 10.63 4.23
C PHE A 95 -1.19 12.09 3.87
N ILE A 96 -2.23 12.77 3.43
CA ILE A 96 -2.19 14.14 2.91
C ILE A 96 -2.58 15.10 4.04
N PRO A 97 -1.82 16.18 4.28
CA PRO A 97 -2.04 17.06 5.41
C PRO A 97 -3.17 18.08 5.13
N GLU A 98 -3.70 18.69 6.19
CA GLU A 98 -4.87 19.61 6.13
C GLU A 98 -4.60 20.87 5.30
N GLU A 99 -3.35 21.28 5.17
CA GLU A 99 -2.92 22.40 4.32
C GLU A 99 -3.29 22.17 2.84
N ILE A 100 -3.47 20.90 2.44
CA ILE A 100 -3.84 20.50 1.08
C ILE A 100 -5.31 20.06 1.02
N THR A 101 -5.77 19.29 2.00
CA THR A 101 -7.12 18.70 1.99
C THR A 101 -8.22 19.60 2.56
N GLY A 102 -7.84 20.66 3.27
CA GLY A 102 -8.75 21.48 4.08
C GLY A 102 -8.87 20.97 5.53
N ILE A 103 -9.57 21.75 6.36
CA ILE A 103 -9.76 21.44 7.79
C ILE A 103 -10.71 20.25 7.95
N ASN A 104 -10.33 19.25 8.75
CA ASN A 104 -11.12 18.04 9.04
C ASN A 104 -11.68 17.35 7.76
N PRO A 105 -10.80 16.92 6.84
CA PRO A 105 -11.25 16.29 5.61
C PRO A 105 -11.90 14.93 5.94
N HIS A 106 -12.90 14.54 5.14
CA HIS A 106 -13.52 13.21 5.27
C HIS A 106 -12.52 12.09 4.95
N ILE A 107 -11.75 12.28 3.86
CA ILE A 107 -10.67 11.39 3.44
C ILE A 107 -9.37 12.19 3.43
N ASN A 108 -8.28 11.61 3.94
CA ASN A 108 -6.94 12.17 3.81
C ASN A 108 -5.88 11.13 3.44
N GLN A 109 -6.30 9.93 3.04
CA GLN A 109 -5.43 8.80 2.76
C GLN A 109 -5.61 8.35 1.30
N VAL A 110 -4.49 8.07 0.64
CA VAL A 110 -4.44 7.44 -0.68
C VAL A 110 -3.57 6.19 -0.60
N ASP A 111 -4.13 5.05 -0.99
CA ASP A 111 -3.45 3.77 -0.97
C ASP A 111 -2.99 3.39 -2.38
N PHE A 112 -1.69 3.14 -2.54
CA PHE A 112 -1.08 2.72 -3.80
C PHE A 112 -0.86 1.21 -3.82
N TYR A 113 -1.74 0.50 -4.51
CA TYR A 113 -1.64 -0.92 -4.79
C TYR A 113 -0.64 -1.22 -5.91
N ILE A 114 0.27 -2.16 -5.67
CA ILE A 114 1.38 -2.49 -6.58
C ILE A 114 1.10 -3.86 -7.22
N TYR A 115 0.71 -3.82 -8.49
CA TYR A 115 0.42 -4.98 -9.33
C TYR A 115 1.65 -5.41 -10.15
N ARG A 116 1.68 -6.67 -10.54
CA ARG A 116 2.66 -7.23 -11.47
C ARG A 116 1.93 -7.87 -12.65
N LYS A 117 2.57 -7.90 -13.82
CA LYS A 117 2.03 -8.54 -15.04
C LYS A 117 2.45 -10.00 -15.14
N CYS A 118 1.50 -10.91 -15.38
CA CYS A 118 1.73 -12.31 -15.73
C CYS A 118 0.82 -12.68 -16.90
N GLY A 119 1.39 -12.75 -18.10
CA GLY A 119 0.60 -12.87 -19.32
C GLY A 119 -0.40 -11.71 -19.44
N ASP A 120 -1.67 -12.05 -19.63
CA ASP A 120 -2.78 -11.08 -19.74
C ASP A 120 -3.39 -10.66 -18.40
N PHE A 121 -2.82 -11.12 -17.28
CA PHE A 121 -3.36 -10.87 -15.94
C PHE A 121 -2.47 -9.94 -15.12
N GLY A 122 -3.10 -9.00 -14.43
CA GLY A 122 -2.51 -8.28 -13.31
C GLY A 122 -2.67 -9.08 -12.03
N TYR A 123 -1.59 -9.30 -11.30
CA TYR A 123 -1.63 -9.95 -9.99
C TYR A 123 -1.03 -9.04 -8.93
N MET A 124 -1.73 -8.95 -7.80
CA MET A 124 -1.23 -8.35 -6.59
C MET A 124 -1.17 -9.41 -5.51
N ARG A 125 -0.15 -9.35 -4.66
CA ARG A 125 0.00 -10.34 -3.60
C ARG A 125 -0.94 -10.03 -2.43
N TRP A 126 -1.80 -10.98 -2.07
CA TRP A 126 -2.71 -10.82 -0.93
C TRP A 126 -2.37 -11.79 0.20
N LEU A 127 -1.52 -11.34 1.13
CA LEU A 127 -1.06 -12.19 2.25
C LEU A 127 -2.17 -12.53 3.26
N ASN A 128 -3.22 -11.71 3.33
CA ASN A 128 -4.33 -11.94 4.25
C ASN A 128 -5.27 -13.04 3.72
N ALA A 129 -5.37 -13.19 2.40
CA ALA A 129 -6.21 -14.17 1.72
C ALA A 129 -5.40 -14.92 0.62
N PRO A 130 -4.36 -15.69 1.00
CA PRO A 130 -3.52 -16.34 0.02
C PRO A 130 -4.24 -17.54 -0.61
N THR A 131 -4.12 -17.67 -1.92
CA THR A 131 -4.72 -18.74 -2.73
C THR A 131 -3.68 -19.79 -3.13
N GLY A 132 -4.12 -21.03 -3.40
CA GLY A 132 -3.25 -22.12 -3.88
C GLY A 132 -3.01 -23.25 -2.86
N TYR A 133 -2.32 -24.31 -3.30
CA TYR A 133 -2.00 -25.45 -2.44
C TYR A 133 -1.10 -25.01 -1.27
N PHE A 134 -1.42 -25.49 -0.06
CA PHE A 134 -0.71 -25.17 1.19
C PHE A 134 -0.70 -23.69 1.61
N SER A 135 -1.43 -22.81 0.91
CA SER A 135 -1.39 -21.36 1.16
C SER A 135 -1.74 -21.00 2.61
N GLN A 136 -2.68 -21.71 3.22
CA GLN A 136 -3.08 -21.50 4.62
C GLN A 136 -2.01 -21.94 5.62
N SER A 137 -1.40 -23.09 5.41
CA SER A 137 -0.29 -23.56 6.26
C SER A 137 0.87 -22.58 6.20
N ILE A 138 1.19 -22.08 5.00
CA ILE A 138 2.28 -21.14 4.83
C ILE A 138 1.93 -19.75 5.38
N ARG A 139 0.65 -19.32 5.30
CA ARG A 139 0.15 -18.13 5.99
C ARG A 139 0.44 -18.18 7.47
N VAL A 140 0.17 -19.32 8.12
CA VAL A 140 0.44 -19.54 9.55
C VAL A 140 1.93 -19.43 9.84
N VAL A 141 2.78 -20.08 9.05
CA VAL A 141 4.24 -19.99 9.22
C VAL A 141 4.74 -18.56 9.03
N TYR A 142 4.26 -17.86 8.01
CA TYR A 142 4.60 -16.46 7.75
C TYR A 142 4.25 -15.55 8.93
N PHE A 143 3.01 -15.61 9.44
CA PHE A 143 2.60 -14.78 10.57
C PHE A 143 3.35 -15.14 11.85
N TRP A 144 3.65 -16.43 12.05
CA TRP A 144 4.51 -16.87 13.15
C TRP A 144 5.92 -16.27 13.03
N LEU A 145 6.57 -16.39 11.86
CA LEU A 145 7.90 -15.82 11.62
C LEU A 145 7.91 -14.32 11.79
N LYS A 146 6.90 -13.61 11.27
CA LYS A 146 6.74 -12.16 11.44
C LYS A 146 6.69 -11.79 12.93
N SER A 147 5.80 -12.43 13.69
CA SER A 147 5.59 -12.12 15.10
C SER A 147 6.79 -12.48 15.99
N ASN A 148 7.53 -13.55 15.66
CA ASN A 148 8.64 -14.01 16.49
C ASN A 148 10.00 -13.42 16.08
N LEU A 149 10.21 -13.12 14.80
CA LEU A 149 11.51 -12.69 14.30
C LEU A 149 11.61 -11.18 14.07
N LEU A 150 10.51 -10.50 13.75
CA LEU A 150 10.56 -9.14 13.23
C LEU A 150 9.83 -8.10 14.08
N ILE A 151 8.77 -8.48 14.79
CA ILE A 151 8.05 -7.55 15.68
C ILE A 151 8.88 -7.38 16.96
N SER A 152 9.32 -6.14 17.23
CA SER A 152 10.06 -5.77 18.44
C SER A 152 9.15 -5.53 19.64
N ASP A 153 7.84 -5.65 19.47
CA ASP A 153 6.87 -5.27 20.49
C ASP A 153 6.84 -6.27 21.66
N ILE A 154 6.90 -5.69 22.85
CA ILE A 154 7.48 -6.22 24.08
C ILE A 154 6.49 -7.17 24.78
N SER A 155 5.97 -8.17 24.09
CA SER A 155 5.27 -9.27 24.78
C SER A 155 6.32 -10.23 25.36
N LYS A 156 6.22 -10.54 26.66
CA LYS A 156 7.21 -11.30 27.46
C LYS A 156 7.65 -12.63 26.82
N ARG A 157 6.84 -13.23 25.95
CA ARG A 157 7.14 -14.50 25.26
C ARG A 157 8.28 -14.37 24.22
N TYR A 158 8.49 -13.20 23.63
CA TYR A 158 9.42 -13.01 22.51
C TYR A 158 10.84 -12.60 22.93
N LEU A 159 11.06 -12.33 24.22
CA LEU A 159 12.36 -11.92 24.76
C LEU A 159 13.43 -13.02 24.57
N ILE A 160 13.06 -14.30 24.69
CA ILE A 160 14.00 -15.41 24.62
C ILE A 160 14.60 -15.54 23.21
N ILE A 161 13.76 -15.53 22.16
CA ILE A 161 14.22 -15.60 20.77
C ILE A 161 15.03 -14.35 20.41
N ASN A 162 14.60 -13.18 20.88
CA ASN A 162 15.31 -11.92 20.66
C ASN A 162 16.69 -11.89 21.34
N TYR A 163 16.88 -12.65 22.43
CA TYR A 163 18.13 -12.79 23.16
C TYR A 163 19.07 -13.84 22.52
N ILE A 164 18.51 -14.95 22.04
CA ILE A 164 19.29 -16.06 21.44
C ILE A 164 19.74 -15.72 20.01
N ILE A 165 18.88 -15.07 19.21
CA ILE A 165 19.16 -14.82 17.79
C ILE A 165 19.29 -13.31 17.53
N PRO A 166 20.49 -12.83 17.14
CA PRO A 166 20.70 -11.43 16.81
C PRO A 166 19.74 -10.92 15.74
N LYS A 167 19.33 -9.65 15.84
CA LYS A 167 18.38 -9.00 14.90
C LYS A 167 18.77 -9.20 13.43
N LYS A 168 20.06 -9.09 13.10
CA LYS A 168 20.57 -9.32 11.73
C LYS A 168 20.32 -10.75 11.24
N MET A 169 20.51 -11.76 12.10
CA MET A 169 20.26 -13.16 11.76
C MET A 169 18.77 -13.47 11.66
N ARG A 170 17.94 -12.94 12.55
CA ARG A 170 16.47 -13.05 12.47
C ARG A 170 15.95 -12.51 11.14
N TYR A 171 16.45 -11.34 10.75
CA TYR A 171 16.14 -10.73 9.47
C TYR A 171 16.63 -11.58 8.28
N PHE A 172 17.84 -12.15 8.36
CA PHE A 172 18.36 -13.06 7.34
C PHE A 172 17.49 -14.32 7.19
N ILE A 173 17.16 -15.00 8.28
CA ILE A 173 16.28 -16.19 8.29
C ILE A 173 14.93 -15.86 7.65
N PHE A 174 14.32 -14.76 8.08
CA PHE A 174 13.06 -14.30 7.51
C PHE A 174 13.18 -14.00 6.01
N LYS A 175 14.23 -13.29 5.59
CA LYS A 175 14.49 -12.95 4.18
C LYS A 175 14.68 -14.21 3.32
N THR A 176 15.39 -15.21 3.83
CA THR A 176 15.64 -16.48 3.14
C THR A 176 14.35 -17.29 3.01
N PHE A 177 13.60 -17.46 4.10
CA PHE A 177 12.27 -18.10 4.04
C PHE A 177 11.39 -17.41 3.01
N PHE A 178 11.36 -16.08 3.04
CA PHE A 178 10.57 -15.29 2.10
C PHE A 178 11.02 -15.53 0.65
N TYR A 179 12.33 -15.49 0.37
CA TYR A 179 12.86 -15.73 -0.98
C TYR A 179 12.42 -17.07 -1.57
N PHE A 180 12.41 -18.14 -0.77
CA PHE A 180 12.00 -19.46 -1.23
C PHE A 180 10.48 -19.65 -1.29
N TYR A 181 9.72 -19.02 -0.40
CA TYR A 181 8.25 -19.08 -0.45
C TYR A 181 7.67 -18.29 -1.62
N TYR A 182 8.33 -17.19 -2.02
CA TYR A 182 7.78 -16.22 -2.97
C TYR A 182 8.30 -16.33 -4.39
N ARG A 183 9.15 -17.32 -4.68
CA ARG A 183 9.54 -17.67 -6.04
C ARG A 183 8.52 -18.66 -6.61
#